data_AF-A0A7S2VCQ6-F1
#
_entry.id   AF-A0A7S2VCQ6-F1
#
_cell.length_a   1.000
_cell.length_b   1.000
_cell.length_c   1.000
_cell.angle_alpha   90.00
_cell.angle_beta   90.00
_cell.angle_gamma   90.00
#
_symmetry.space_group_name_H-M   'P 1'
#
loop_
_entity.id
_entity.type
_entity.pdbx_description
1 polymer ?
#
loop_
_entity_poly.entity_id
_entity_poly.type
_entity_poly.pdbx_seq_one_letter_code
_entity_poly.pdbx_strand_id
1 'polypeptide(L)'
;MEDGPTDENPNSDERAASFDEDPFAPRKGKNLLWQNVSMSVQAHTKSDTSSDNNWRPILENVWGEVPAGQTTAIMGASGAGKTSLLNVLSGRISASNKKVQITSDIRVNNVTVKPATNVNARKMIAYVEQHDSLNVASTPREAIRFSAKLRLPKSTSDEKLDLLTARML
;
A
#
# COMPACT_ATOMS: atom_id res chain seq x y z
N MET A 1 38.37 -25.04 22.47
CA MET A 1 37.00 -25.44 22.10
C MET A 1 36.19 -24.17 22.26
N GLU A 2 36.22 -23.33 21.23
CA GLU A 2 35.49 -22.07 21.19
C GLU A 2 34.18 -22.33 20.43
N ASP A 3 33.05 -22.18 21.11
CA ASP A 3 31.74 -22.13 20.47
C ASP A 3 31.56 -20.74 19.85
N GLY A 4 31.52 -20.69 18.51
CA GLY A 4 31.20 -19.49 17.76
C GLY A 4 29.70 -19.12 17.88
N PRO A 5 29.32 -17.86 17.66
CA PRO A 5 27.93 -17.44 17.72
C PRO A 5 27.15 -17.99 16.51
N THR A 6 26.05 -18.67 16.79
CA THR A 6 25.07 -19.13 15.80
C THR A 6 24.40 -17.92 15.14
N ASP A 7 24.71 -17.69 13.87
CA ASP A 7 24.03 -16.72 13.00
C ASP A 7 22.58 -17.18 12.76
N GLU A 8 21.67 -16.77 13.65
CA GLU A 8 20.23 -16.83 13.36
C GLU A 8 19.90 -15.75 12.33
N ASN A 9 19.96 -16.14 11.06
CA ASN A 9 19.49 -15.33 9.95
C ASN A 9 17.95 -15.20 10.02
N PRO A 10 17.39 -14.00 10.29
CA PRO A 10 15.95 -13.79 10.46
C PRO A 10 15.15 -13.83 9.14
N ASN A 11 15.79 -14.16 8.01
CA ASN A 11 15.17 -14.21 6.68
C ASN A 11 14.76 -15.62 6.20
N SER A 12 14.76 -16.64 7.07
CA SER A 12 14.40 -18.01 6.67
C SER A 12 12.90 -18.23 6.38
N ASP A 13 12.03 -17.28 6.76
CA ASP A 13 10.57 -17.39 6.57
C ASP A 13 10.02 -16.68 5.33
N GLU A 14 10.87 -16.09 4.46
CA GLU A 14 10.44 -15.68 3.11
C GLU A 14 10.46 -16.89 2.16
N ARG A 15 9.64 -17.90 2.46
CA ARG A 15 9.17 -18.83 1.43
C ARG A 15 8.51 -18.00 0.34
N ALA A 16 9.18 -17.88 -0.81
CA ALA A 16 8.55 -17.48 -2.05
C ALA A 16 7.25 -18.28 -2.18
N ALA A 17 6.11 -17.60 -2.08
CA ALA A 17 4.80 -18.24 -2.13
C ALA A 17 4.77 -19.13 -3.38
N SER A 18 4.67 -20.44 -3.19
CA SER A 18 4.46 -21.38 -4.27
C SER A 18 3.12 -21.04 -4.91
N PHE A 19 3.15 -20.55 -6.15
CA PHE A 19 2.01 -19.98 -6.87
C PHE A 19 0.95 -21.01 -7.34
N ASP A 20 0.99 -22.23 -6.81
CA ASP A 20 -0.06 -23.25 -6.94
C ASP A 20 -1.19 -23.09 -5.91
N GLU A 21 -1.08 -22.14 -4.98
CA GLU A 21 -2.15 -21.84 -4.03
C GLU A 21 -3.32 -21.12 -4.71
N ASP A 22 -4.55 -21.60 -4.45
CA ASP A 22 -5.79 -20.98 -4.90
C ASP A 22 -5.79 -19.48 -4.54
N PRO A 23 -5.91 -18.54 -5.51
CA PRO A 23 -5.87 -17.11 -5.23
C PRO A 23 -7.05 -16.63 -4.35
N PHE A 24 -8.08 -17.47 -4.19
CA PHE A 24 -9.22 -17.26 -3.30
C PHE A 24 -9.10 -17.97 -1.96
N ALA A 25 -8.01 -18.71 -1.71
CA ALA A 25 -7.78 -19.34 -0.41
C ALA A 25 -7.73 -18.28 0.71
N PRO A 26 -8.29 -18.57 1.90
CA PRO A 26 -8.16 -17.70 3.06
C PRO A 26 -6.69 -17.41 3.35
N ARG A 27 -6.31 -16.13 3.37
CA ARG A 27 -4.96 -15.72 3.73
C ARG A 27 -4.89 -15.40 5.22
N LYS A 28 -3.79 -15.76 5.87
CA LYS A 28 -3.51 -15.29 7.24
C LYS A 28 -3.46 -13.75 7.23
N GLY A 29 -4.30 -13.14 8.05
CA GLY A 29 -4.36 -11.68 8.19
C GLY A 29 -3.01 -11.11 8.65
N LYS A 30 -2.73 -9.86 8.29
CA LYS A 30 -1.55 -9.11 8.73
C LYS A 30 -1.97 -7.91 9.56
N ASN A 31 -1.20 -7.60 10.61
CA ASN A 31 -1.35 -6.35 11.34
C ASN A 31 -0.62 -5.23 10.59
N LEU A 32 -1.25 -4.07 10.45
CA LEU A 32 -0.65 -2.85 9.91
C LEU A 32 -0.60 -1.79 11.01
N LEU A 33 0.60 -1.30 11.32
CA LEU A 33 0.84 -0.22 12.28
C LEU A 33 1.41 0.99 11.55
N TRP A 34 1.03 2.19 11.98
CA TRP A 34 1.71 3.41 11.56
C TRP A 34 1.92 4.37 12.74
N GLN A 35 3.06 5.03 12.73
CA GLN A 35 3.47 5.99 13.74
C GLN A 35 4.15 7.18 13.07
N ASN A 36 4.04 8.34 13.72
CA ASN A 36 4.68 9.58 13.29
C ASN A 36 4.42 9.91 11.81
N VAL A 37 3.20 9.66 11.33
CA VAL A 37 2.82 9.97 9.94
C VAL A 37 2.55 11.46 9.83
N SER A 38 3.48 12.16 9.21
CA SER A 38 3.41 13.59 8.91
C SER A 38 3.58 13.82 7.42
N MET A 39 2.75 14.70 6.86
CA MET A 39 2.77 15.04 5.45
C MET A 39 2.56 16.54 5.27
N SER A 40 3.43 17.17 4.49
CA SER A 40 3.33 18.60 4.12
C SER A 40 3.44 18.77 2.61
N VAL A 41 2.71 19.74 2.06
CA VAL A 41 2.71 20.06 0.63
C VAL A 41 3.18 21.49 0.41
N GLN A 42 3.88 21.75 -0.69
CA GLN A 42 4.32 23.10 -1.01
C GLN A 42 3.11 23.95 -1.46
N ALA A 43 2.88 25.08 -0.81
CA ALA A 43 1.81 26.00 -1.22
C ALA A 43 2.23 26.81 -2.47
N HIS A 44 1.28 27.12 -3.34
CA HIS A 44 1.55 27.85 -4.59
C HIS A 44 1.29 29.36 -4.50
N THR A 45 0.80 29.86 -3.36
CA THR A 45 0.47 31.27 -3.15
C THR A 45 1.67 32.02 -2.57
N LYS A 46 2.15 33.03 -3.30
CA LYS A 46 3.07 34.03 -2.77
C LYS A 46 2.32 34.84 -1.70
N SER A 47 2.59 34.59 -0.43
CA SER A 47 2.25 35.54 0.62
C SER A 47 3.31 36.63 0.60
N ASP A 48 2.90 37.88 0.34
CA ASP A 48 3.73 39.09 0.31
C ASP A 48 4.21 39.52 1.71
N THR A 49 4.53 38.58 2.58
CA THR A 49 5.09 38.87 3.90
C THR A 49 6.25 37.93 4.14
N SER A 50 7.43 38.55 4.14
CA SER A 50 8.75 37.99 4.32
C SER A 50 8.80 37.04 5.52
N SER A 51 9.50 35.91 5.35
CA SER A 51 9.66 34.76 6.25
C SER A 51 8.44 33.85 6.36
N ASP A 52 8.41 32.75 5.60
CA ASP A 52 8.03 31.44 6.15
C ASP A 52 8.21 30.34 5.10
N ASN A 53 8.62 29.17 5.57
CA ASN A 53 8.73 27.95 4.77
C ASN A 53 7.39 27.70 4.06
N ASN A 54 7.40 27.65 2.73
CA ASN A 54 6.21 27.55 1.88
C ASN A 54 5.56 26.14 1.91
N TRP A 55 5.50 25.52 3.09
CA TRP A 55 5.01 24.16 3.32
C TRP A 55 3.76 24.21 4.19
N ARG A 56 2.66 23.68 3.66
CA ARG A 56 1.40 23.53 4.37
C ARG A 56 1.28 22.10 4.91
N PRO A 57 1.13 21.91 6.23
CA PRO A 57 0.87 20.59 6.79
C PRO A 57 -0.52 20.08 6.39
N ILE A 58 -0.60 18.78 6.11
CA ILE A 58 -1.84 18.05 5.79
C ILE A 58 -2.10 16.95 6.82
N LEU A 59 -1.04 16.29 7.28
CA LEU A 59 -1.07 15.30 8.36
C LEU A 59 0.03 15.66 9.36
N GLU A 60 -0.29 15.59 10.64
CA GLU A 60 0.64 15.94 11.73
C GLU A 60 0.64 14.83 12.78
N ASN A 61 1.74 14.08 12.84
CA ASN A 61 1.99 13.06 13.85
C ASN A 61 0.85 12.04 14.03
N VAL A 62 0.31 11.53 12.93
CA VAL A 62 -0.79 10.57 12.96
C VAL A 62 -0.28 9.16 13.26
N TRP A 63 -0.97 8.46 14.15
CA TRP A 63 -0.69 7.08 14.55
C TRP A 63 -1.96 6.24 14.51
N GLY A 64 -1.80 4.92 14.43
CA GLY A 64 -2.91 3.98 14.49
C GLY A 64 -2.52 2.56 14.06
N GLU A 65 -3.49 1.67 14.15
CA GLU A 65 -3.31 0.26 13.82
C GLU A 65 -4.55 -0.33 13.12
N VAL A 66 -4.29 -1.36 12.31
CA VAL A 66 -5.32 -2.23 11.71
C VAL A 66 -4.98 -3.67 12.12
N PRO A 67 -5.69 -4.22 13.12
CA PRO A 67 -5.48 -5.59 13.56
C PRO A 67 -5.78 -6.59 12.46
N ALA A 68 -5.06 -7.71 12.47
CA ALA A 68 -5.27 -8.79 11.52
C ALA A 68 -6.72 -9.32 11.59
N GLY A 69 -7.39 -9.40 10.43
CA GLY A 69 -8.75 -9.92 10.33
C GLY A 69 -9.85 -8.96 10.79
N GLN A 70 -9.52 -7.71 11.10
CA GLN A 70 -10.49 -6.68 11.48
C GLN A 70 -10.63 -5.63 10.37
N THR A 71 -11.78 -4.96 10.35
CA THR A 71 -12.04 -3.80 9.49
C THR A 71 -11.94 -2.52 10.32
N THR A 72 -10.94 -1.69 10.00
CA THR A 72 -10.75 -0.38 10.64
C THR A 72 -11.33 0.72 9.75
N ALA A 73 -12.15 1.60 10.32
CA ALA A 73 -12.72 2.75 9.64
C ALA A 73 -12.01 4.05 10.04
N ILE A 74 -11.68 4.88 9.05
CA ILE A 74 -11.14 6.24 9.25
C ILE A 74 -12.27 7.23 8.98
N MET A 75 -12.69 7.96 10.00
CA MET A 75 -13.80 8.92 9.94
C MET A 75 -13.31 10.34 10.21
N GLY A 76 -14.02 11.33 9.68
CA GLY A 76 -13.69 12.75 9.88
C GLY A 76 -14.30 13.64 8.81
N ALA A 77 -14.28 14.96 9.05
CA ALA A 77 -14.81 15.96 8.14
C ALA A 77 -14.16 15.91 6.74
N SER A 78 -14.83 16.49 5.74
CA SER A 78 -14.22 16.68 4.42
C SER A 78 -12.95 17.53 4.56
N GLY A 79 -11.88 17.15 3.88
CA GLY A 79 -10.58 17.85 3.98
C GLY A 79 -9.71 17.48 5.20
N ALA A 80 -10.17 16.62 6.13
CA ALA A 80 -9.40 16.22 7.31
C ALA A 80 -8.17 15.32 7.03
N GLY A 81 -7.80 15.12 5.75
CA GLY A 81 -6.62 14.32 5.39
C GLY A 81 -6.83 12.80 5.31
N LYS A 82 -8.07 12.29 5.39
CA LYS A 82 -8.37 10.83 5.30
C LYS A 82 -7.75 10.17 4.06
N THR A 83 -8.04 10.72 2.88
CA THR A 83 -7.50 10.23 1.61
C THR A 83 -5.98 10.39 1.56
N SER A 84 -5.44 11.47 2.12
CA SER A 84 -3.99 11.71 2.21
C SER A 84 -3.30 10.65 3.07
N LEU A 85 -3.88 10.28 4.21
CA LEU A 85 -3.36 9.23 5.08
C LEU A 85 -3.36 7.88 4.36
N LEU A 86 -4.47 7.51 3.73
CA LEU A 86 -4.54 6.26 2.96
C LEU A 86 -3.53 6.22 1.81
N ASN A 87 -3.30 7.35 1.14
CA ASN A 87 -2.33 7.48 0.06
C ASN A 87 -0.87 7.33 0.53
N VAL A 88 -0.55 7.80 1.74
CA VAL A 88 0.76 7.59 2.38
C VAL A 88 0.93 6.11 2.74
N LEU A 89 -0.07 5.51 3.40
CA LEU A 89 -0.03 4.10 3.78
C LEU A 89 0.06 3.15 2.58
N SER A 90 -0.61 3.49 1.47
CA SER A 90 -0.55 2.70 0.24
C SER A 90 0.74 2.90 -0.57
N GLY A 91 1.59 3.86 -0.18
CA GLY A 91 2.82 4.20 -0.91
C GLY A 91 2.60 4.83 -2.27
N ARG A 92 1.42 5.42 -2.52
CA ARG A 92 1.10 6.07 -3.81
C ARG A 92 1.64 7.48 -3.90
N ILE A 93 1.79 8.16 -2.76
CA ILE A 93 2.52 9.43 -2.70
C ILE A 93 3.94 9.12 -2.20
N SER A 94 4.92 9.46 -3.03
CA SER A 94 6.33 9.38 -2.68
C SER A 94 6.89 10.78 -2.47
N ALA A 95 7.76 10.92 -1.47
CA ALA A 95 8.54 12.14 -1.22
C ALA A 95 9.48 12.53 -2.39
N SER A 96 9.59 11.69 -3.43
CA SER A 96 10.29 12.03 -4.68
C SER A 96 9.62 13.19 -5.44
N ASN A 97 8.34 13.45 -5.22
CA ASN A 97 7.70 14.65 -5.71
C ASN A 97 8.23 15.86 -4.92
N LYS A 98 9.04 16.72 -5.55
CA LYS A 98 9.67 17.92 -4.94
C LYS A 98 8.69 18.87 -4.21
N LYS A 99 7.38 18.67 -4.38
CA LYS A 99 6.30 19.45 -3.77
C LYS A 99 5.67 18.79 -2.52
N VAL A 100 6.15 17.62 -2.09
CA VAL A 100 5.58 16.88 -0.96
C VAL A 100 6.68 16.35 -0.05
N GLN A 101 6.57 16.62 1.25
CA GLN A 101 7.41 16.04 2.30
C GLN A 101 6.58 15.04 3.10
N ILE A 102 7.17 13.86 3.36
CA ILE A 102 6.51 12.79 4.11
C ILE A 102 7.51 12.20 5.09
N THR A 103 7.08 12.04 6.33
CA THR A 103 7.75 11.24 7.36
C THR A 103 6.73 10.25 7.90
N SER A 104 7.12 8.98 8.02
CA SER A 104 6.24 7.92 8.50
C SER A 104 7.05 6.69 8.89
N ASP A 105 6.68 6.06 10.01
CA ASP A 105 7.07 4.68 10.33
C ASP A 105 5.85 3.77 10.10
N ILE A 106 5.92 2.92 9.08
CA ILE A 106 4.85 1.99 8.72
C ILE A 106 5.39 0.59 8.94
N ARG A 107 4.65 -0.24 9.66
CA ARG A 107 5.04 -1.61 10.00
C ARG A 107 3.96 -2.61 9.63
N VAL A 108 4.36 -3.74 9.07
CA VAL A 108 3.47 -4.89 8.82
C VAL A 108 3.98 -6.05 9.66
N ASN A 109 3.16 -6.59 10.56
CA ASN A 109 3.57 -7.59 11.55
C ASN A 109 4.87 -7.19 12.29
N ASN A 110 4.94 -5.93 12.75
CA ASN A 110 6.10 -5.31 13.41
C ASN A 110 7.36 -5.15 12.55
N VAL A 111 7.35 -5.56 11.28
CA VAL A 111 8.46 -5.31 10.35
C VAL A 111 8.24 -3.99 9.64
N THR A 112 9.22 -3.09 9.72
CA THR A 112 9.17 -1.79 9.03
C THR A 112 9.13 -1.98 7.51
N VAL A 113 8.16 -1.36 6.86
CA VAL A 113 7.98 -1.37 5.41
C VAL A 113 8.00 0.05 4.86
N LYS A 114 8.48 0.21 3.62
CA LYS A 114 8.43 1.48 2.88
C LYS A 114 7.63 1.30 1.59
N PRO A 115 6.29 1.37 1.62
CA PRO A 115 5.46 1.13 0.45
C PRO A 115 5.80 2.02 -0.76
N ALA A 116 6.24 3.25 -0.53
CA ALA A 116 6.63 4.17 -1.61
C ALA A 116 7.82 3.66 -2.44
N THR A 117 8.76 2.93 -1.86
CA THR A 117 10.00 2.48 -2.54
C THR A 117 10.08 0.96 -2.72
N ASN A 118 9.42 0.18 -1.87
CA ASN A 118 9.49 -1.28 -1.90
C ASN A 118 8.30 -1.88 -2.68
N VAL A 119 8.60 -2.51 -3.83
CA VAL A 119 7.61 -3.17 -4.69
C VAL A 119 6.93 -4.35 -3.98
N ASN A 120 7.66 -5.14 -3.21
CA ASN A 120 7.11 -6.28 -2.46
C ASN A 120 6.12 -5.80 -1.39
N ALA A 121 6.40 -4.66 -0.74
CA ALA A 121 5.46 -4.01 0.16
C ALA A 121 4.16 -3.60 -0.56
N ARG A 122 4.24 -3.00 -1.75
CA ARG A 122 3.05 -2.63 -2.53
C ARG A 122 2.25 -3.82 -3.02
N LYS A 123 2.88 -4.95 -3.33
CA LYS A 123 2.17 -6.19 -3.72
C LYS A 123 1.25 -6.72 -2.62
N MET A 124 1.50 -6.39 -1.36
CA MET A 124 0.65 -6.76 -0.23
C MET A 124 -0.56 -5.83 -0.04
N ILE A 125 -0.61 -4.70 -0.75
CA ILE A 125 -1.63 -3.66 -0.56
C ILE A 125 -2.51 -3.60 -1.80
N ALA A 126 -3.83 -3.70 -1.60
CA ALA A 126 -4.82 -3.33 -2.58
C ALA A 126 -5.41 -1.96 -2.19
N TYR A 127 -5.42 -1.02 -3.11
CA TYR A 127 -5.95 0.32 -2.89
C TYR A 127 -7.00 0.63 -3.96
N VAL A 128 -8.20 1.02 -3.50
CA VAL A 128 -9.31 1.43 -4.36
C VAL A 128 -9.42 2.94 -4.23
N GLU A 129 -9.36 3.63 -5.36
CA GLU A 129 -9.48 5.10 -5.42
C GLU A 129 -10.93 5.55 -5.22
N GLN A 130 -11.10 6.83 -4.87
CA GLN A 130 -12.42 7.45 -4.79
C GLN A 130 -13.09 7.59 -6.17
N HIS A 131 -12.28 7.66 -7.24
CA HIS A 131 -12.74 7.71 -8.63
C HIS A 131 -12.20 6.50 -9.38
N ASP A 132 -13.05 5.86 -10.17
CA ASP A 132 -12.68 4.66 -10.92
C ASP A 132 -11.75 4.99 -12.08
N SER A 133 -10.69 4.19 -12.24
CA SER A 133 -9.74 4.28 -13.35
C SER A 133 -9.94 3.16 -14.38
N LEU A 134 -11.19 2.81 -14.68
CA LEU A 134 -11.53 1.75 -15.62
C LEU A 134 -11.66 2.30 -17.05
N ASN A 135 -11.32 1.47 -18.04
CA ASN A 135 -11.58 1.81 -19.44
C ASN A 135 -13.09 1.75 -19.72
N VAL A 136 -13.66 2.85 -20.21
CA VAL A 136 -15.10 2.98 -20.48
C VAL A 136 -15.59 1.96 -21.53
N ALA A 137 -14.70 1.54 -22.44
CA ALA A 137 -15.04 0.59 -23.49
C ALA A 137 -14.97 -0.89 -23.06
N SER A 138 -14.55 -1.18 -21.82
CA SER A 138 -14.38 -2.56 -21.34
C SER A 138 -15.55 -3.01 -20.47
N THR A 139 -15.99 -4.24 -20.69
CA THR A 139 -16.95 -4.91 -19.80
C THR A 139 -16.28 -5.28 -18.46
N PRO A 140 -17.05 -5.50 -17.38
CA PRO A 140 -16.50 -5.95 -16.10
C PRO A 140 -15.63 -7.21 -16.22
N ARG A 141 -16.07 -8.18 -17.03
CA ARG A 141 -15.32 -9.41 -17.29
C ARG A 141 -13.97 -9.13 -17.95
N GLU A 142 -13.92 -8.25 -18.93
CA GLU A 142 -12.67 -7.89 -19.62
C GLU A 142 -11.72 -7.14 -18.68
N ALA A 143 -12.24 -6.23 -17.86
CA ALA A 143 -11.43 -5.50 -16.88
C ALA A 143 -10.80 -6.43 -15.84
N ILE A 144 -11.57 -7.38 -15.30
CA ILE A 144 -11.08 -8.39 -14.36
C ILE A 144 -10.04 -9.28 -15.03
N ARG A 145 -10.32 -9.80 -16.23
CA ARG A 145 -9.40 -10.66 -17.00
C ARG A 145 -8.09 -9.94 -17.30
N PHE A 146 -8.15 -8.67 -17.69
CA PHE A 146 -6.99 -7.83 -17.95
C PHE A 146 -6.13 -7.63 -16.70
N SER A 147 -6.75 -7.31 -15.55
CA SER A 147 -6.06 -7.20 -14.26
C SER A 147 -5.41 -8.52 -13.85
N ALA A 148 -6.13 -9.64 -14.00
CA ALA A 148 -5.62 -10.98 -13.68
C ALA A 148 -4.37 -11.30 -14.52
N LYS A 149 -4.42 -11.05 -15.83
CA LYS A 149 -3.29 -11.28 -16.74
C LYS A 149 -2.02 -10.47 -16.39
N LEU A 150 -2.19 -9.28 -15.81
CA LEU A 150 -1.05 -8.43 -15.40
C LEU A 150 -0.48 -8.78 -14.02
N ARG A 151 -1.32 -9.31 -13.12
CA ARG A 151 -0.91 -9.60 -11.73
C ARG A 151 -0.46 -11.04 -11.52
N LEU A 152 -0.94 -11.97 -12.34
CA LEU A 152 -0.57 -13.38 -12.28
C LEU A 152 0.73 -13.65 -13.06
N PRO A 153 1.45 -14.73 -12.73
CA PRO A 153 2.64 -15.13 -13.48
C PRO A 153 2.37 -15.35 -14.96
N LYS A 154 3.39 -15.11 -15.80
CA LYS A 154 3.30 -15.34 -17.25
C LYS A 154 3.01 -16.80 -17.63
N SER A 155 3.25 -17.74 -16.72
CA SER A 155 2.96 -19.17 -16.91
C SER A 155 1.48 -19.54 -16.74
N THR A 156 0.62 -18.62 -16.29
CA THR A 156 -0.81 -18.88 -16.16
C THR A 156 -1.46 -19.01 -17.54
N SER A 157 -2.14 -20.14 -17.80
CA SER A 157 -2.83 -20.38 -19.07
C SER A 157 -4.08 -19.49 -19.23
N ASP A 158 -4.46 -19.22 -20.48
CA ASP A 158 -5.68 -18.45 -20.79
C ASP A 158 -6.94 -19.13 -20.23
N GLU A 159 -7.01 -20.47 -20.27
CA GLU A 159 -8.10 -21.25 -19.66
C GLU A 159 -8.18 -21.02 -18.13
N LYS A 160 -7.03 -21.01 -17.44
CA LYS A 160 -6.98 -20.73 -16.01
C LYS A 160 -7.41 -19.29 -15.72
N LEU A 161 -7.01 -18.32 -16.54
CA LEU A 161 -7.44 -16.93 -16.41
C LEU A 161 -8.96 -16.79 -16.57
N ASP A 162 -9.56 -17.48 -17.53
CA ASP A 162 -11.00 -17.44 -17.77
C ASP A 162 -11.77 -18.08 -16.61
N LEU A 163 -11.29 -19.21 -16.07
CA LEU A 163 -11.85 -19.84 -14.88
C LEU A 163 -11.77 -18.94 -13.64
N LEU A 164 -10.63 -18.30 -13.40
CA LEU A 164 -10.46 -17.38 -12.27
C LEU A 164 -11.34 -16.13 -12.42
N THR A 165 -11.46 -15.60 -13.64
CA THR A 165 -12.33 -14.46 -13.95
C THR A 165 -13.79 -14.82 -13.74
N ALA A 166 -14.23 -15.99 -14.19
CA ALA A 166 -15.60 -16.47 -14.02
C ALA A 166 -15.94 -16.71 -12.53
N ARG A 167 -14.97 -17.15 -11.72
CA ARG A 167 -15.16 -17.33 -10.26
C ARG A 167 -15.29 -16.01 -9.49
N MET A 168 -14.80 -14.91 -10.04
CA MET A 168 -14.83 -13.59 -9.40
C MET A 168 -16.12 -12.82 -9.67
N LEU A 169 -16.86 -13.19 -10.71
CA LEU A 169 -18.17 -12.63 -11.10
C LEU A 169 -19.31 -13.39 -10.41
#